data_AF-A0A9D4Q3Y3-F1
#
_entry.id   AF-A0A9D4Q3Y3-F1
#
_cell.length_a   1.000
_cell.length_b   1.000
_cell.length_c   1.000
_cell.angle_alpha   90.00
_cell.angle_beta   90.00
_cell.angle_gamma   90.00
#
_symmetry.space_group_name_H-M   'P 1'
#
loop_
_entity.id
_entity.type
_entity.pdbx_description
1 polymer ?
#
loop_
_entity_poly.entity_id
_entity_poly.type
_entity_poly.pdbx_seq_one_letter_code
_entity_poly.pdbx_strand_id
1 'polypeptide(L)'
;MASKVTGSKDNSLLRLLRRGSPLLVPPTYPPQPYSFGYDTTDEFGTQLFHKEQGDASNAKTGAYGYRDANGLFRTVKYVADANGFRATVDTNEPGTAPGVSADAVFNANPVAAPAAAGGRYAGAGGPWAG
;
A
#
# COMPACT_ATOMS: atom_id res chain seq x y z
N MET A 1 68.34 -46.57 6.33
CA MET A 1 66.95 -47.01 6.59
C MET A 1 66.05 -45.77 6.51
N ALA A 2 65.00 -45.85 5.69
CA ALA A 2 64.11 -44.75 5.35
C ALA A 2 63.01 -44.54 6.42
N SER A 3 62.57 -43.29 6.63
CA SER A 3 61.15 -42.99 6.96
C SER A 3 60.93 -41.48 6.91
N LYS A 4 60.37 -40.98 5.79
CA LYS A 4 58.97 -40.53 5.62
C LYS A 4 58.68 -39.14 6.19
N VAL A 5 58.71 -38.17 5.29
CA VAL A 5 57.91 -36.93 5.36
C VAL A 5 56.47 -37.29 5.65
N THR A 6 55.90 -36.76 6.73
CA THR A 6 54.46 -36.79 6.98
C THR A 6 54.04 -35.36 7.31
N GLY A 7 53.32 -34.74 6.37
CA GLY A 7 52.84 -33.37 6.52
C GLY A 7 51.85 -33.24 7.67
N SER A 8 51.95 -32.14 8.41
CA SER A 8 50.87 -31.66 9.27
C SER A 8 49.68 -31.37 8.38
N LYS A 9 48.64 -32.19 8.50
CA LYS A 9 47.28 -31.84 8.09
C LYS A 9 46.53 -31.39 9.33
N ASP A 10 47.03 -30.35 10.00
CA ASP A 10 46.20 -29.59 10.93
C ASP A 10 45.23 -28.73 10.13
N ASN A 11 44.29 -29.39 9.44
CA ASN A 11 43.04 -28.78 9.01
C ASN A 11 42.06 -28.80 10.19
N SER A 12 42.48 -28.17 11.29
CA SER A 12 41.63 -27.91 12.46
C SER A 12 40.49 -26.92 12.15
N LEU A 13 40.45 -26.36 10.93
CA LEU A 13 39.39 -25.45 10.46
C LEU A 13 38.21 -26.16 9.76
N LEU A 14 38.29 -27.47 9.47
CA LEU A 14 37.24 -28.18 8.73
C LEU A 14 36.26 -29.00 9.60
N ARG A 15 36.38 -28.93 10.93
CA ARG A 15 35.48 -29.66 11.85
C ARG A 15 34.40 -28.78 12.50
N LEU A 16 33.99 -27.70 11.81
CA LEU A 16 32.92 -26.81 12.26
C LEU A 16 31.88 -26.54 11.14
N LEU A 17 31.50 -27.55 10.36
CA LEU A 17 30.39 -27.44 9.39
C LEU A 17 29.41 -28.62 9.47
N ARG A 18 29.15 -29.15 10.67
CA ARG A 18 28.12 -30.20 10.89
C ARG A 18 27.10 -29.87 11.97
N ARG A 19 26.90 -28.59 12.26
CA ARG A 19 25.69 -28.13 12.96
C ARG A 19 25.14 -27.01 12.10
N GLY A 20 23.97 -27.24 11.52
CA GLY A 20 23.27 -26.20 10.78
C GLY A 20 23.23 -24.95 11.63
N SER A 21 23.69 -23.84 11.07
CA SER A 21 23.53 -22.52 11.68
C SER A 21 22.06 -22.40 12.09
N PRO A 22 21.74 -22.14 13.38
CA PRO A 22 20.36 -21.82 13.71
C PRO A 22 20.01 -20.60 12.86
N LEU A 23 19.02 -20.74 11.98
CA LEU A 23 18.47 -19.62 11.25
C LEU A 23 18.08 -18.61 12.33
N LEU A 24 18.73 -17.45 12.34
CA LEU A 24 18.32 -16.34 13.18
C LEU A 24 16.92 -15.96 12.68
N VAL A 25 15.88 -16.48 13.35
CA VAL A 25 14.52 -16.01 13.13
C VAL A 25 14.51 -14.59 13.68
N PRO A 26 14.33 -13.56 12.83
CA PRO A 26 14.23 -12.21 13.34
C PRO A 26 13.06 -12.14 14.33
N PRO A 27 13.19 -11.40 15.44
CA PRO A 27 12.08 -11.23 16.37
C PRO A 27 10.85 -10.70 15.62
N THR A 28 9.72 -11.39 15.78
CA THR A 28 8.43 -10.89 15.31
C THR A 28 7.92 -9.87 16.31
N TYR A 29 7.87 -8.60 15.92
CA TYR A 29 7.29 -7.55 16.75
C TYR A 29 5.76 -7.56 16.59
N PRO A 30 4.98 -7.53 17.69
CA PRO A 30 3.53 -7.40 17.59
C PRO A 30 3.16 -6.04 16.98
N PRO A 31 2.05 -5.94 16.24
CA PRO A 31 1.53 -4.67 15.74
C PRO A 31 1.43 -3.65 16.88
N GLN A 32 1.93 -2.44 16.63
CA GLN A 32 1.80 -1.33 17.57
C GLN A 32 0.63 -0.45 17.12
N PRO A 33 -0.33 -0.14 18.01
CA PRO A 33 -1.40 0.79 17.68
C PRO A 33 -0.83 2.15 17.23
N TYR A 34 -1.48 2.75 16.25
CA TYR A 34 -1.14 4.08 15.75
C TYR A 34 -2.38 4.84 15.33
N SER A 35 -2.23 6.14 15.22
CA SER A 35 -3.19 7.01 14.55
C SER A 35 -2.44 8.12 13.85
N PHE A 36 -2.87 8.45 12.63
CA PHE A 36 -2.38 9.60 11.92
C PHE A 36 -3.52 10.26 11.15
N GLY A 37 -3.32 11.52 10.79
CA GLY A 37 -4.14 12.16 9.80
C GLY A 37 -3.56 13.50 9.35
N TYR A 38 -4.00 13.93 8.17
CA TYR A 38 -3.73 15.25 7.63
C TYR A 38 -4.95 15.75 6.87
N ASP A 39 -5.00 17.07 6.76
CA ASP A 39 -5.96 17.83 5.95
C ASP A 39 -5.17 18.98 5.32
N THR A 40 -5.24 19.09 4.00
CA THR A 40 -4.47 20.06 3.21
C THR A 40 -5.36 20.69 2.15
N THR A 41 -5.11 21.96 1.85
CA THR A 41 -5.72 22.65 0.70
C THR A 41 -4.61 23.12 -0.24
N ASP A 42 -4.71 22.79 -1.52
CA ASP A 42 -3.75 23.24 -2.55
C ASP A 42 -4.03 24.68 -3.03
N GLU A 43 -3.16 25.21 -3.88
CA GLU A 43 -3.32 26.54 -4.48
C GLU A 43 -4.55 26.70 -5.40
N PHE A 44 -5.17 25.58 -5.80
CA PHE A 44 -6.37 25.54 -6.64
C PHE A 44 -7.66 25.38 -5.82
N GLY A 45 -7.57 25.33 -4.50
CA GLY A 45 -8.72 25.17 -3.59
C GLY A 45 -9.20 23.73 -3.42
N THR A 46 -8.42 22.75 -3.86
CA THR A 46 -8.70 21.33 -3.62
C THR A 46 -8.36 20.98 -2.19
N GLN A 47 -9.35 20.50 -1.44
CA GLN A 47 -9.16 19.92 -0.11
C GLN A 47 -8.82 18.44 -0.26
N LEU A 48 -7.77 17.97 0.40
CA LEU A 48 -7.39 16.57 0.50
C LEU A 48 -7.24 16.20 1.96
N PHE A 49 -7.75 15.03 2.34
CA PHE A 49 -7.57 14.53 3.71
C PHE A 49 -7.28 13.03 3.71
N HIS A 50 -6.61 12.60 4.77
CA HIS A 50 -6.52 11.19 5.13
C HIS A 50 -6.45 11.07 6.64
N LYS A 51 -7.14 10.07 7.18
CA LYS A 51 -6.99 9.63 8.57
C LYS A 51 -7.05 8.11 8.61
N GLU A 52 -6.19 7.53 9.43
CA GLU A 52 -6.15 6.09 9.66
C GLU A 52 -5.75 5.83 11.12
N GLN A 53 -6.34 4.79 11.70
CA GLN A 53 -5.89 4.20 12.95
C GLN A 53 -5.67 2.71 12.75
N GLY A 54 -4.58 2.20 13.35
CA GLY A 54 -4.28 0.79 13.45
C GLY A 54 -4.37 0.31 14.88
N ASP A 55 -4.88 -0.89 15.12
CA ASP A 55 -4.98 -1.51 16.44
C ASP A 55 -3.93 -2.61 16.68
N ALA A 56 -3.92 -3.17 17.90
CA ALA A 56 -2.98 -4.23 18.29
C ALA A 56 -3.23 -5.56 17.57
N SER A 57 -4.37 -5.71 16.89
CA SER A 57 -4.72 -6.89 16.08
C SER A 57 -4.31 -6.73 14.62
N ASN A 58 -3.59 -5.65 14.27
CA ASN A 58 -3.26 -5.26 12.90
C ASN A 58 -4.49 -4.88 12.05
N ALA A 59 -5.64 -4.60 12.69
CA ALA A 59 -6.79 -4.06 11.99
C ALA A 59 -6.61 -2.56 11.78
N LYS A 60 -6.98 -2.07 10.59
CA LYS A 60 -6.89 -0.67 10.19
C LYS A 60 -8.27 -0.16 9.85
N THR A 61 -8.59 1.04 10.32
CA THR A 61 -9.81 1.75 9.92
C THR A 61 -9.45 3.17 9.56
N GLY A 62 -10.10 3.72 8.54
CA GLY A 62 -9.81 5.08 8.16
C GLY A 62 -10.70 5.62 7.07
N ALA A 63 -10.36 6.83 6.66
CA ALA A 63 -10.94 7.45 5.49
C ALA A 63 -9.91 8.30 4.77
N TYR A 64 -10.02 8.39 3.46
CA TYR A 64 -9.34 9.39 2.65
C TYR A 64 -10.31 9.99 1.66
N GLY A 65 -10.00 11.18 1.17
CA GLY A 65 -10.81 11.79 0.15
C GLY A 65 -10.27 13.12 -0.30
N TYR A 66 -10.97 13.67 -1.29
CA TYR A 66 -10.75 15.02 -1.77
C TYR A 66 -12.08 15.69 -2.08
N ARG A 67 -12.07 17.01 -2.11
CA ARG A 67 -13.11 17.87 -2.68
C ARG A 67 -12.45 19.04 -3.41
N ASP A 68 -12.73 19.18 -4.70
CA ASP A 68 -12.21 20.30 -5.49
C ASP A 68 -13.06 21.57 -5.32
N ALA A 69 -12.56 22.68 -5.88
CA ALA A 69 -13.25 23.98 -5.85
C ALA A 69 -14.61 23.99 -6.58
N ASN A 70 -14.85 23.04 -7.49
CA ASN A 70 -16.12 22.86 -8.20
C ASN A 70 -17.10 21.96 -7.42
N GLY A 71 -16.69 21.45 -6.26
CA GLY A 71 -17.48 20.55 -5.43
C GLY A 71 -17.50 19.11 -5.91
N LEU A 72 -16.63 18.72 -6.86
CA LEU A 72 -16.37 17.33 -7.19
C LEU A 72 -15.65 16.67 -6.01
N PHE A 73 -16.07 15.47 -5.62
CA PHE A 73 -15.50 14.81 -4.47
C PHE A 73 -15.50 13.30 -4.59
N ARG A 74 -14.58 12.70 -3.84
CA ARG A 74 -14.61 11.29 -3.45
C ARG A 74 -14.24 11.20 -1.98
N THR A 75 -15.04 10.47 -1.22
CA THR A 75 -14.68 10.01 0.13
C THR A 75 -14.69 8.49 0.15
N VAL A 76 -13.60 7.88 0.58
CA VAL A 76 -13.50 6.44 0.79
C VAL A 76 -13.36 6.19 2.29
N LYS A 77 -14.27 5.42 2.86
CA LYS A 77 -14.20 4.89 4.23
C LYS A 77 -13.86 3.41 4.14
N TYR A 78 -12.94 2.91 4.97
CA TYR A 78 -12.48 1.54 4.84
C TYR A 78 -12.19 0.86 6.19
N VAL A 79 -12.22 -0.46 6.14
CA VAL A 79 -11.76 -1.37 7.19
C VAL A 79 -10.86 -2.42 6.54
N ALA A 80 -9.67 -2.64 7.09
CA ALA A 80 -8.78 -3.74 6.76
C ALA A 80 -8.59 -4.59 8.01
N ASP A 81 -9.06 -5.84 8.00
CA ASP A 81 -8.95 -6.77 9.13
C ASP A 81 -8.84 -8.21 8.61
N ALA A 82 -9.06 -9.21 9.48
CA ALA A 82 -9.02 -10.63 9.13
C ALA A 82 -10.01 -11.03 8.01
N ASN A 83 -11.06 -10.24 7.75
CA ASN A 83 -12.02 -10.47 6.67
C ASN A 83 -11.60 -9.79 5.34
N GLY A 84 -10.38 -9.28 5.23
CA GLY A 84 -9.86 -8.59 4.04
C GLY A 84 -9.99 -7.06 4.12
N PHE A 85 -9.98 -6.40 2.96
CA PHE A 85 -10.18 -4.94 2.83
C PHE A 85 -11.58 -4.67 2.28
N ARG A 86 -12.36 -3.84 2.98
CA ARG A 86 -13.71 -3.44 2.55
C ARG A 86 -13.82 -1.92 2.56
N ALA A 87 -14.51 -1.36 1.58
CA ALA A 87 -14.63 0.08 1.42
C ALA A 87 -16.06 0.53 1.09
N THR A 88 -16.38 1.75 1.51
CA THR A 88 -17.55 2.50 1.06
C THR A 88 -17.06 3.79 0.42
N VAL A 89 -17.47 4.01 -0.83
CA VAL A 89 -17.09 5.16 -1.65
C VAL A 89 -18.31 6.06 -1.82
N ASP A 90 -18.26 7.26 -1.27
CA ASP A 90 -19.22 8.33 -1.51
C ASP A 90 -18.63 9.27 -2.58
N THR A 91 -19.29 9.46 -3.72
CA THR A 91 -18.74 10.25 -4.84
C THR A 91 -19.81 10.89 -5.72
N ASN A 92 -19.49 12.03 -6.33
CA ASN A 92 -20.24 12.64 -7.43
C ASN A 92 -19.46 12.71 -8.75
N GLU A 93 -18.37 11.96 -8.89
CA GLU A 93 -17.51 11.98 -10.07
C GLU A 93 -18.24 11.48 -11.34
N PRO A 94 -18.22 12.25 -12.44
CA PRO A 94 -18.76 11.85 -13.71
C PRO A 94 -18.23 10.49 -14.17
N GLY A 95 -19.12 9.65 -14.70
CA GLY A 95 -18.76 8.31 -15.17
C GLY A 95 -18.69 7.23 -14.08
N THR A 96 -18.97 7.56 -12.81
CA THR A 96 -19.06 6.56 -11.74
C THR A 96 -20.52 6.16 -11.51
N ALA A 97 -20.83 4.88 -11.72
CA ALA A 97 -22.17 4.33 -11.44
C ALA A 97 -22.27 3.87 -9.96
N PRO A 98 -23.45 3.99 -9.32
CA PRO A 98 -23.68 3.38 -8.03
C PRO A 98 -23.71 1.86 -8.16
N GLY A 99 -23.27 1.14 -7.13
CA GLY A 99 -23.27 -0.32 -7.14
C GLY A 99 -22.22 -0.94 -6.22
N VAL A 100 -22.00 -2.24 -6.39
CA VAL A 100 -21.01 -3.01 -5.64
C VAL A 100 -19.99 -3.57 -6.62
N SER A 101 -18.71 -3.43 -6.30
CA SER A 101 -17.60 -4.01 -7.04
C SER A 101 -16.64 -4.65 -6.05
N ALA A 102 -16.56 -5.99 -6.07
CA ALA A 102 -15.90 -6.78 -5.03
C ALA A 102 -16.35 -6.33 -3.63
N ASP A 103 -15.39 -6.05 -2.72
CA ASP A 103 -15.64 -5.60 -1.35
C ASP A 103 -15.83 -4.08 -1.21
N ALA A 104 -16.09 -3.37 -2.32
CA ALA A 104 -16.35 -1.94 -2.34
C ALA A 104 -17.80 -1.62 -2.72
N VAL A 105 -18.45 -0.78 -1.90
CA VAL A 105 -19.77 -0.21 -2.17
C VAL A 105 -19.61 1.22 -2.67
N PHE A 106 -20.24 1.55 -3.81
CA PHE A 106 -20.25 2.87 -4.41
C PHE A 106 -21.61 3.53 -4.24
N ASN A 107 -21.66 4.55 -3.37
CA ASN A 107 -22.76 5.49 -3.22
C ASN A 107 -22.52 6.68 -4.17
N ALA A 108 -22.66 6.42 -5.47
CA ALA A 108 -22.38 7.42 -6.49
C ALA A 108 -23.63 8.23 -6.88
N ASN A 109 -23.49 9.55 -6.93
CA ASN A 109 -24.45 10.47 -7.53
C ASN A 109 -23.73 11.38 -8.54
N PRO A 110 -23.38 10.85 -9.73
CA PRO A 110 -22.49 11.53 -10.66
C PRO A 110 -23.11 12.82 -11.21
N VAL A 111 -22.35 13.91 -11.19
CA VAL A 111 -22.71 15.12 -11.94
C VAL A 111 -22.43 14.92 -13.44
N ALA A 112 -23.03 15.76 -14.28
CA ALA A 112 -22.72 15.75 -15.71
C ALA A 112 -21.22 15.98 -15.92
N ALA A 113 -20.58 15.18 -16.78
CA ALA A 113 -19.21 15.44 -17.16
C ALA A 113 -19.14 16.84 -17.78
N PRO A 114 -18.14 17.68 -17.42
CA PRO A 114 -17.87 18.85 -18.24
C PRO A 114 -17.69 18.36 -19.67
N ALA A 115 -18.42 18.95 -20.63
CA ALA A 115 -18.31 18.59 -22.03
C ALA A 115 -16.83 18.55 -22.38
N ALA A 116 -16.33 17.38 -22.80
CA ALA A 116 -14.91 17.14 -22.99
C ALA A 116 -14.31 18.33 -23.75
N ALA A 117 -13.56 19.18 -23.06
CA ALA A 117 -12.77 20.21 -23.70
C ALA A 117 -11.84 19.43 -24.62
N GLY A 118 -12.05 19.59 -25.93
CA GLY A 118 -11.40 18.83 -26.99
C GLY A 118 -9.93 18.59 -26.69
N GLY A 119 -9.52 17.33 -26.90
CA GLY A 119 -8.30 16.75 -26.38
C GLY A 119 -7.05 17.63 -26.44
N ARG A 120 -6.27 17.56 -25.37
CA ARG A 120 -4.83 17.79 -25.38
C ARG A 120 -4.08 16.71 -24.60
N TYR A 121 -4.43 15.45 -24.84
CA TYR A 121 -3.51 14.33 -24.63
C TYR A 121 -3.51 13.43 -25.89
N ALA A 122 -3.32 14.06 -27.05
CA ALA A 122 -2.84 13.36 -28.23
C ALA A 122 -1.32 13.48 -28.23
N GLY A 123 -0.63 12.35 -28.02
CA GLY A 123 0.78 12.17 -28.36
C GLY A 123 1.80 12.44 -27.25
N ALA A 124 2.05 11.44 -26.41
CA ALA A 124 3.39 11.18 -25.87
C ALA A 124 3.49 9.69 -25.52
N GLY A 125 3.82 8.87 -26.52
CA GLY A 125 4.39 7.56 -26.25
C GLY A 125 5.70 7.75 -25.49
N GLY A 126 5.72 7.34 -24.22
CA GLY A 126 6.92 7.29 -23.37
C GLY A 126 7.33 5.83 -23.15
N PRO A 127 8.63 5.48 -23.26
CA PRO A 127 9.08 4.11 -23.44
C PRO A 127 9.40 3.44 -22.09
N TRP A 128 8.46 2.66 -21.55
CA TRP A 128 8.78 1.62 -20.57
C TRP A 128 7.94 0.36 -20.89
N ALA A 129 8.32 -0.28 -21.98
CA ALA A 129 8.01 -1.67 -22.27
C ALA A 129 9.23 -2.27 -22.98
N GLY A 130 10.05 -2.96 -22.20
CA GLY A 130 11.15 -3.82 -22.61
C GLY A 130 11.16 -5.01 -21.67
#